data_AF-A0A226WY31-F1
#
_entry.id   AF-A0A226WY31-F1
#
_cell.length_a   1.000
_cell.length_b   1.000
_cell.length_c   1.000
_cell.angle_alpha   90.00
_cell.angle_beta   90.00
_cell.angle_gamma   90.00
#
_symmetry.space_group_name_H-M   'P 1'
#
loop_
_entity.id
_entity.type
_entity.pdbx_description
1 polymer ?
#
loop_
_entity_poly.entity_id
_entity_poly.type
_entity_poly.pdbx_seq_one_letter_code
_entity_poly.pdbx_strand_id
1 'polypeptide(L)'
;MSKEFTFAIKSIRFDEDYHPSENTRITTNFANLARGESRQENLRNTFRMIDDRFNALAHWDNPEGNRYAVKLDIISVEMKFEGEGGGHALPLIEILKTNIVDRKIDKRIEGMVGNNFSSYVRDYDFNVVLQEHNKEHPGFSTPDNFGDLHGNLFKCFVSSSAYRDNFTKPPVICLSVSSSKTYHRTVNQHPVLGVEYQQDEYSLTDEYFAKMGLKVR
;
A
#
# COMPACT_ATOMS: atom_id res chain seq x y z
N MET A 1 32.50 -7.36 4.67
CA MET A 1 31.87 -6.09 4.28
C MET A 1 30.55 -6.43 3.62
N SER A 2 29.41 -6.13 4.25
CA SER A 2 28.11 -6.36 3.62
C SER A 2 27.95 -5.38 2.47
N LYS A 3 27.62 -5.88 1.28
CA LYS A 3 27.24 -5.02 0.16
C LYS A 3 25.99 -4.26 0.58
N GLU A 4 26.09 -2.94 0.70
CA GLU A 4 24.93 -2.10 0.99
C GLU A 4 24.07 -2.00 -0.28
N PHE A 5 22.76 -2.24 -0.14
CA PHE A 5 21.80 -1.93 -1.19
C PHE A 5 21.13 -0.61 -0.88
N THR A 6 20.90 0.19 -1.91
CA THR A 6 20.26 1.51 -1.81
C THR A 6 18.86 1.46 -2.41
N PHE A 7 17.99 2.36 -1.94
CA PHE A 7 16.64 2.48 -2.45
C PHE A 7 16.50 3.77 -3.25
N ALA A 8 15.81 3.68 -4.38
CA ALA A 8 15.38 4.83 -5.17
C ALA A 8 13.86 4.88 -5.16
N ILE A 9 13.31 6.09 -5.02
CA ILE A 9 11.86 6.32 -5.03
C ILE A 9 11.53 7.13 -6.27
N LYS A 10 10.55 6.65 -7.03
CA LYS A 10 9.91 7.38 -8.12
C LYS A 10 8.49 7.70 -7.72
N SER A 11 8.05 8.91 -8.05
CA SER A 11 6.70 9.38 -7.78
C SER A 11 6.03 9.77 -9.09
N ILE A 12 4.86 9.22 -9.35
CA ILE A 12 4.03 9.57 -10.50
C ILE A 12 2.68 10.03 -9.96
N ARG A 13 2.16 11.14 -10.49
CA ARG A 13 0.83 11.60 -10.14
C ARG A 13 -0.21 10.60 -10.63
N PHE A 14 -1.12 10.20 -9.76
CA PHE A 14 -2.24 9.34 -10.10
C PHE A 14 -3.51 10.19 -10.23
N ASP A 15 -3.74 10.70 -11.44
CA ASP A 15 -4.90 11.49 -11.82
C ASP A 15 -5.59 10.89 -13.05
N GLU A 16 -6.58 11.59 -13.61
CA GLU A 16 -7.39 11.12 -14.73
C GLU A 16 -6.59 10.88 -16.02
N ASP A 17 -5.38 11.43 -16.12
CA ASP A 17 -4.50 11.30 -17.28
C ASP A 17 -3.43 10.22 -17.08
N TYR A 18 -3.42 9.55 -15.92
CA TYR A 18 -2.50 8.45 -15.65
C TYR A 18 -2.73 7.25 -16.57
N HIS A 19 -1.68 6.86 -17.30
CA HIS A 19 -1.65 5.64 -18.11
C HIS A 19 -0.63 4.67 -17.52
N PRO A 20 -1.03 3.41 -17.23
CA PRO A 20 -0.07 2.39 -16.83
C PRO A 20 0.88 2.11 -18.00
N SER A 21 2.17 1.90 -17.71
CA SER A 21 3.12 1.42 -18.71
C SER A 21 2.80 -0.03 -19.08
N GLU A 22 3.25 -0.48 -20.26
CA GLU A 22 3.08 -1.87 -20.70
C GLU A 22 3.66 -2.89 -19.70
N ASN A 23 4.72 -2.49 -18.98
CA ASN A 23 5.38 -3.31 -17.97
C ASN A 23 4.77 -3.18 -16.56
N THR A 24 3.71 -2.38 -16.39
CA THR A 24 3.01 -2.29 -15.11
C THR A 24 2.31 -3.62 -14.84
N ARG A 25 2.59 -4.22 -13.67
CA ARG A 25 2.03 -5.53 -13.31
C ARG A 25 0.50 -5.52 -13.33
N ILE A 26 -0.08 -6.68 -13.61
CA ILE A 26 -1.53 -6.91 -13.48
C ILE A 26 -1.95 -6.88 -12.00
N THR A 27 -1.08 -7.37 -11.11
CA THR A 27 -1.32 -7.41 -9.65
C THR A 27 -1.27 -6.03 -8.99
N THR A 28 -0.90 -4.97 -9.72
CA THR A 28 -0.96 -3.60 -9.22
C THR A 28 -2.42 -3.11 -9.28
N ASN A 29 -3.14 -3.21 -8.16
CA ASN A 29 -4.60 -3.00 -8.10
C ASN A 29 -5.07 -1.66 -8.71
N PHE A 30 -4.37 -0.55 -8.45
CA PHE A 30 -4.77 0.75 -9.01
C PHE A 30 -4.53 0.83 -10.53
N ALA A 31 -3.56 0.08 -11.06
CA ALA A 31 -3.29 0.05 -12.49
C ALA A 31 -4.44 -0.61 -13.27
N ASN A 32 -5.17 -1.54 -12.66
CA ASN A 32 -6.35 -2.15 -13.28
C ASN A 32 -7.49 -1.15 -13.51
N LEU A 33 -7.67 -0.19 -12.60
CA LEU A 33 -8.65 0.91 -12.79
C LEU A 33 -8.27 1.83 -13.97
N ALA A 34 -6.98 1.86 -14.30
CA ALA A 34 -6.41 2.74 -15.31
C ALA A 34 -6.22 2.06 -16.68
N ARG A 35 -6.89 0.93 -16.97
CA ARG A 35 -6.82 0.21 -18.25
C ARG A 35 -8.14 0.30 -19.03
N GLY A 36 -8.06 0.08 -20.34
CA GLY A 36 -9.21 0.03 -21.25
C GLY A 36 -9.69 1.39 -21.76
N GLU A 37 -10.68 1.38 -22.67
CA GLU A 37 -11.17 2.58 -23.36
C GLU A 37 -11.86 3.57 -22.41
N SER A 38 -12.56 3.08 -21.38
CA SER A 38 -13.23 3.90 -20.36
C SER A 38 -12.31 4.36 -19.21
N ARG A 39 -10.99 4.23 -19.35
CA ARG A 39 -9.98 4.56 -18.33
C ARG A 39 -10.22 5.93 -17.67
N GLN A 40 -10.29 6.99 -18.47
CA GLN A 40 -10.35 8.36 -17.95
C GLN A 40 -11.63 8.59 -17.13
N GLU A 41 -12.76 8.06 -17.61
CA GLU A 41 -14.04 8.14 -16.90
C GLU A 41 -14.01 7.34 -15.59
N ASN A 42 -13.45 6.12 -15.61
CA ASN A 42 -13.28 5.30 -14.41
C ASN A 42 -12.44 6.01 -13.35
N LEU A 43 -11.32 6.63 -13.76
CA LEU A 43 -10.45 7.40 -12.88
C LEU A 43 -11.16 8.64 -12.33
N ARG A 44 -11.86 9.42 -13.17
CA ARG A 44 -12.67 10.57 -12.74
C ARG A 44 -13.71 10.20 -11.70
N ASN A 45 -14.46 9.12 -11.94
CA ASN A 45 -15.49 8.66 -11.02
C ASN A 45 -14.88 8.16 -9.71
N THR A 46 -13.75 7.47 -9.78
CA THR A 46 -13.02 7.00 -8.59
C THR A 46 -12.51 8.17 -7.74
N PHE A 47 -11.85 9.17 -8.34
CA PHE A 47 -11.36 10.31 -7.57
C PHE A 47 -12.50 11.18 -7.02
N ARG A 48 -13.60 11.33 -7.77
CA ARG A 48 -14.81 12.01 -7.26
C ARG A 48 -15.37 11.28 -6.04
N MET A 49 -15.52 9.95 -6.12
CA MET A 49 -15.98 9.14 -4.98
C MET A 49 -15.07 9.30 -3.75
N ILE A 50 -13.74 9.37 -3.95
CA ILE A 50 -12.79 9.60 -2.86
C ILE A 50 -12.97 10.99 -2.26
N ASP A 51 -13.06 12.04 -3.09
CA ASP A 51 -13.32 13.42 -2.66
C ASP A 51 -14.63 13.48 -1.86
N ASP A 52 -15.73 12.95 -2.41
CA ASP A 52 -17.05 12.95 -1.78
C ASP A 52 -17.01 12.24 -0.42
N ARG A 53 -16.39 11.04 -0.36
CA ARG A 53 -16.28 10.30 0.90
C ARG A 53 -15.43 11.02 1.94
N PHE A 54 -14.33 11.65 1.52
CA PHE A 54 -13.47 12.41 2.42
C PHE A 54 -14.22 13.62 2.98
N ASN A 55 -14.91 14.37 2.13
CA ASN A 55 -15.68 15.55 2.53
C ASN A 55 -16.86 15.20 3.45
N ALA A 56 -17.52 14.08 3.21
CA ALA A 56 -18.58 13.58 4.10
C ALA A 56 -18.06 13.25 5.51
N LEU A 57 -16.82 12.76 5.61
CA LEU A 57 -16.19 12.49 6.91
C LEU A 57 -15.69 13.77 7.60
N ALA A 58 -15.10 14.70 6.84
CA ALA A 58 -14.60 15.99 7.32
C ALA A 58 -15.65 17.10 7.20
N HIS A 59 -16.76 16.97 7.92
CA HIS A 59 -17.97 17.79 7.76
C HIS A 59 -18.02 19.04 8.66
N TRP A 60 -17.28 19.08 9.78
CA TRP A 60 -17.40 20.10 10.83
C TRP A 60 -17.12 21.54 10.37
N ASP A 61 -16.33 21.73 9.32
CA ASP A 61 -15.99 23.02 8.72
C ASP A 61 -16.17 23.04 7.18
N ASN A 62 -17.08 22.20 6.70
CA ASN A 62 -17.31 21.89 5.29
C ASN A 62 -18.82 21.76 4.95
N PRO A 63 -19.60 22.86 5.07
CA PRO A 63 -21.06 22.82 4.89
C PRO A 63 -21.48 22.39 3.48
N GLU A 64 -20.71 22.75 2.45
CA GLU A 64 -20.99 22.42 1.05
C GLU A 64 -20.46 21.04 0.62
N GLY A 65 -19.74 20.33 1.50
CA GLY A 65 -19.19 19.01 1.20
C GLY A 65 -18.17 18.96 0.05
N ASN A 66 -17.54 20.09 -0.31
CA ASN A 66 -16.68 20.20 -1.50
C ASN A 66 -15.34 20.91 -1.25
N ARG A 67 -14.99 21.15 0.03
CA ARG A 67 -13.78 21.87 0.44
C ARG A 67 -12.50 21.12 0.14
N TYR A 68 -12.48 19.81 0.30
CA TYR A 68 -11.27 19.02 0.22
C TYR A 68 -11.18 18.26 -1.09
N ALA A 69 -9.96 18.15 -1.63
CA ALA A 69 -9.65 17.18 -2.69
C ALA A 69 -8.51 16.28 -2.23
N VAL A 70 -8.67 14.97 -2.40
CA VAL A 70 -7.63 13.99 -2.13
C VAL A 70 -6.88 13.70 -3.42
N LYS A 71 -5.59 13.98 -3.44
CA LYS A 71 -4.68 13.69 -4.54
C LYS A 71 -3.83 12.48 -4.19
N LEU A 72 -3.64 11.61 -5.17
CA LEU A 72 -2.88 10.38 -5.02
C LEU A 72 -1.62 10.46 -5.88
N ASP A 73 -0.52 9.99 -5.32
CA ASP A 73 0.72 9.74 -6.05
C ASP A 73 1.03 8.25 -5.94
N ILE A 74 1.40 7.63 -7.06
CA ILE A 74 2.00 6.31 -7.11
C ILE A 74 3.46 6.44 -6.76
N ILE A 75 3.86 5.76 -5.70
CA ILE A 75 5.23 5.68 -5.22
C ILE A 75 5.78 4.31 -5.61
N SER A 76 6.77 4.29 -6.49
CA SER A 76 7.49 3.09 -6.89
C SER A 76 8.86 3.07 -6.20
N VAL A 77 9.13 1.99 -5.47
CA VAL A 77 10.39 1.77 -4.77
C VAL A 77 11.21 0.77 -5.56
N GLU A 78 12.41 1.17 -5.93
CA GLU A 78 13.39 0.32 -6.59
C GLU A 78 14.60 0.10 -5.68
N MET A 79 15.12 -1.12 -5.68
CA MET A 79 16.32 -1.50 -4.95
C MET A 79 17.50 -1.62 -5.92
N LYS A 80 18.67 -1.10 -5.53
CA LYS A 80 19.91 -1.18 -6.29
C LYS A 80 20.98 -1.89 -5.48
N PHE A 81 21.75 -2.75 -6.13
CA PHE A 81 22.87 -3.47 -5.54
C PHE A 81 24.19 -3.00 -6.12
N GLU A 82 25.20 -2.84 -5.28
CA GLU A 82 26.58 -2.65 -5.71
C GLU A 82 27.26 -4.02 -5.90
N GLY A 83 27.55 -4.41 -7.15
CA GLY A 83 28.20 -5.68 -7.48
C GLY A 83 28.56 -5.80 -8.97
N GLU A 84 29.27 -6.87 -9.36
CA GLU A 84 29.86 -7.07 -10.71
C GLU A 84 28.85 -7.27 -11.86
N GLY A 85 27.55 -7.17 -11.59
CA GLY A 85 26.47 -7.05 -12.59
C GLY A 85 25.69 -5.74 -12.47
N GLY A 86 26.32 -4.72 -11.85
CA GLY A 86 25.73 -3.48 -11.38
C GLY A 86 25.13 -2.64 -12.51
N GLY A 87 23.83 -2.41 -12.44
CA GLY A 87 23.15 -1.45 -13.30
C GLY A 87 21.64 -1.50 -13.22
N HIS A 88 21.05 -2.66 -12.94
CA HIS A 88 19.59 -2.80 -12.98
C HIS A 88 18.95 -2.59 -11.61
N ALA A 89 18.15 -1.52 -11.52
CA ALA A 89 17.27 -1.29 -10.38
C ALA A 89 16.15 -2.33 -10.41
N LEU A 90 15.96 -3.06 -9.31
CA LEU A 90 14.89 -4.04 -9.18
C LEU A 90 13.67 -3.38 -8.57
N PRO A 91 12.49 -3.42 -9.21
CA PRO A 91 11.28 -2.90 -8.62
C PRO A 91 10.87 -3.78 -7.44
N LEU A 92 10.53 -3.15 -6.31
CA LEU A 92 10.31 -3.83 -5.04
C LEU A 92 8.88 -3.64 -4.54
N ILE A 93 8.47 -2.39 -4.31
CA ILE A 93 7.18 -2.01 -3.72
C ILE A 93 6.53 -0.92 -4.56
N GLU A 94 5.21 -0.99 -4.71
CA GLU A 94 4.37 0.10 -5.20
C GLU A 94 3.29 0.41 -4.16
N ILE A 95 3.19 1.68 -3.76
CA ILE A 95 2.22 2.17 -2.78
C ILE A 95 1.63 3.50 -3.24
N LEU A 96 0.47 3.84 -2.70
CA LEU A 96 -0.13 5.15 -2.87
C LEU A 96 0.22 6.07 -1.70
N LYS A 97 0.62 7.29 -2.04
CA LYS A 97 0.70 8.44 -1.13
C LYS A 97 -0.49 9.34 -1.36
N THR A 98 -1.13 9.76 -0.27
CA THR A 98 -2.23 10.73 -0.28
C THR A 98 -1.71 12.13 0.02
N ASN A 99 -2.31 13.13 -0.60
CA ASN A 99 -2.16 14.54 -0.28
C ASN A 99 -3.56 15.16 -0.26
N ILE A 100 -3.85 15.99 0.74
CA ILE A 100 -5.13 16.66 0.85
C ILE A 100 -4.92 18.11 0.40
N VAL A 101 -5.78 18.58 -0.51
CA VAL A 101 -5.85 19.98 -0.92
C VAL A 101 -7.07 20.58 -0.26
N ASP A 102 -6.85 21.53 0.64
CA ASP A 102 -7.91 22.37 1.20
C ASP A 102 -8.14 23.55 0.25
N ARG A 103 -9.24 23.50 -0.51
CA ARG A 103 -9.57 24.51 -1.52
C ARG A 103 -9.97 25.85 -0.91
N LYS A 104 -10.38 25.88 0.37
CA LYS A 104 -10.83 27.11 1.04
C LYS A 104 -9.68 28.03 1.42
N ILE A 105 -8.55 27.45 1.83
CA ILE A 105 -7.35 28.18 2.28
C ILE A 105 -6.14 27.96 1.37
N ASP A 106 -6.34 27.31 0.23
CA ASP A 106 -5.31 26.95 -0.75
C ASP A 106 -4.08 26.29 -0.13
N LYS A 107 -4.31 25.28 0.72
CA LYS A 107 -3.25 24.58 1.44
C LYS A 107 -3.17 23.12 1.03
N ARG A 108 -1.94 22.66 0.76
CA ARG A 108 -1.64 21.24 0.63
C ARG A 108 -1.20 20.68 1.99
N ILE A 109 -1.82 19.58 2.38
CA ILE A 109 -1.59 18.85 3.63
C ILE A 109 -1.08 17.47 3.27
N GLU A 110 0.07 17.09 3.81
CA GLU A 110 0.65 15.76 3.59
C GLU A 110 -0.21 14.68 4.25
N GLY A 111 -0.68 13.72 3.44
CA GLY A 111 -1.49 12.59 3.90
C GLY A 111 -0.67 11.41 4.40
N MET A 112 -1.23 10.21 4.29
CA MET A 112 -0.56 8.94 4.58
C MET A 112 0.07 8.33 3.33
N VAL A 113 1.10 7.52 3.54
CA VAL A 113 1.76 6.67 2.53
C VAL A 113 1.57 5.20 2.92
N GLY A 114 1.49 4.30 1.94
CA GLY A 114 1.34 2.85 2.18
C GLY A 114 0.00 2.26 1.76
N ASN A 115 -0.96 3.09 1.34
CA ASN A 115 -2.23 2.62 0.81
C ASN A 115 -2.01 1.78 -0.46
N ASN A 116 -2.86 0.78 -0.67
CA ASN A 116 -2.80 -0.09 -1.85
C ASN A 116 -1.41 -0.72 -2.08
N PHE A 117 -0.91 -1.37 -1.04
CA PHE A 117 0.43 -1.96 -1.00
C PHE A 117 0.56 -3.15 -1.96
N SER A 118 1.41 -2.99 -2.97
CA SER A 118 1.81 -4.03 -3.91
C SER A 118 3.31 -4.30 -3.80
N SER A 119 3.73 -5.56 -3.91
CA SER A 119 5.14 -5.95 -3.79
C SER A 119 5.45 -7.15 -4.66
N TYR A 120 6.58 -7.10 -5.36
CA TYR A 120 7.04 -8.20 -6.23
C TYR A 120 7.39 -9.44 -5.41
N VAL A 121 8.01 -9.24 -4.24
CA VAL A 121 8.38 -10.33 -3.34
C VAL A 121 7.15 -10.95 -2.70
N ARG A 122 6.14 -10.14 -2.35
CA ARG A 122 4.85 -10.67 -1.87
C ARG A 122 4.17 -11.54 -2.91
N ASP A 123 4.10 -11.06 -4.15
CA ASP A 123 3.47 -11.83 -5.23
C ASP A 123 4.20 -13.15 -5.46
N TYR A 124 5.54 -13.15 -5.38
CA TYR A 124 6.35 -14.36 -5.47
C TYR A 124 6.10 -15.32 -4.30
N ASP A 125 6.10 -14.80 -3.07
CA ASP A 125 5.87 -15.60 -1.87
C ASP A 125 4.50 -16.31 -1.95
N PHE A 126 3.42 -15.57 -2.22
CA PHE A 126 2.08 -16.15 -2.22
C PHE A 126 1.75 -16.99 -3.46
N ASN A 127 2.18 -16.57 -4.66
CA ASN A 127 1.79 -17.24 -5.90
C ASN A 127 2.78 -18.31 -6.37
N VAL A 128 4.00 -18.35 -5.82
CA VAL A 128 5.00 -19.36 -6.16
C VAL A 128 5.39 -20.16 -4.93
N VAL A 129 6.02 -19.54 -3.94
CA VAL A 129 6.61 -20.26 -2.79
C VAL A 129 5.55 -21.03 -2.00
N LEU A 130 4.45 -20.37 -1.65
CA LEU A 130 3.37 -20.99 -0.88
C LEU A 130 2.65 -22.07 -1.70
N GLN A 131 2.44 -21.82 -3.00
CA GLN A 131 1.78 -22.77 -3.89
C GLN A 131 2.62 -24.03 -4.09
N GLU A 132 3.92 -23.89 -4.39
CA GLU A 132 4.83 -25.03 -4.57
C GLU A 132 4.97 -25.84 -3.28
N HIS A 133 5.12 -25.18 -2.13
CA HIS A 133 5.20 -25.87 -0.83
C HIS A 133 3.99 -26.75 -0.57
N ASN A 134 2.78 -26.26 -0.85
CA ASN A 134 1.56 -27.01 -0.56
C ASN A 134 1.21 -28.09 -1.60
N LYS A 135 1.86 -28.15 -2.78
CA LYS A 135 1.59 -29.23 -3.77
C LYS A 135 1.96 -30.61 -3.26
N GLU A 136 3.02 -30.70 -2.46
CA GLU A 136 3.58 -31.97 -1.99
C GLU A 136 3.11 -32.34 -0.57
N HIS A 137 2.28 -31.51 0.07
CA HIS A 137 1.84 -31.70 1.45
C HIS A 137 0.34 -32.04 1.54
N PRO A 138 -0.04 -33.01 2.39
CA PRO A 138 -1.45 -33.41 2.55
C PRO A 138 -2.33 -32.37 3.27
N GLY A 139 -1.75 -31.29 3.80
CA GLY A 139 -2.46 -30.22 4.49
C GLY A 139 -1.81 -28.86 4.28
N PHE A 140 -2.58 -27.80 4.50
CA PHE A 140 -2.11 -26.43 4.37
C PHE A 140 -1.02 -26.13 5.41
N SER A 141 0.13 -25.66 4.95
CA SER A 141 1.22 -25.15 5.78
C SER A 141 2.05 -24.11 5.04
N THR A 142 2.94 -23.44 5.76
CA THR A 142 3.87 -22.44 5.20
C THR A 142 5.30 -22.89 5.39
N PRO A 143 6.23 -22.55 4.47
CA PRO A 143 7.66 -22.70 4.73
C PRO A 143 8.11 -21.96 5.98
N ASP A 144 9.14 -22.47 6.67
CA ASP A 144 9.65 -21.88 7.92
C ASP A 144 10.05 -20.40 7.78
N ASN A 145 10.56 -20.01 6.61
CA ASN A 145 11.04 -18.67 6.31
C ASN A 145 10.05 -17.83 5.47
N PHE A 146 8.77 -18.23 5.44
CA PHE A 146 7.76 -17.56 4.64
C PHE A 146 7.62 -16.07 5.02
N GLY A 147 7.85 -15.19 4.04
CA GLY A 147 7.80 -13.74 4.22
C GLY A 147 9.03 -13.10 4.85
N ASP A 148 10.05 -13.86 5.26
CA ASP A 148 11.24 -13.29 5.93
C ASP A 148 12.02 -12.35 5.02
N LEU A 149 12.22 -12.73 3.75
CA LEU A 149 12.93 -11.89 2.78
C LEU A 149 12.19 -10.56 2.59
N HIS A 150 10.89 -10.62 2.32
CA HIS A 150 10.09 -9.42 2.12
C HIS A 150 10.05 -8.54 3.38
N GLY A 151 9.86 -9.15 4.55
CA GLY A 151 9.87 -8.47 5.84
C GLY A 151 11.17 -7.71 6.10
N ASN A 152 12.31 -8.34 5.83
CA ASN A 152 13.62 -7.71 5.98
C ASN A 152 13.84 -6.59 4.97
N LEU A 153 13.50 -6.79 3.70
CA LEU A 153 13.61 -5.75 2.67
C LEU A 153 12.72 -4.53 2.99
N PHE A 154 11.50 -4.76 3.47
CA PHE A 154 10.61 -3.69 3.91
C PHE A 154 11.20 -2.90 5.09
N LYS A 155 11.73 -3.60 6.12
CA LYS A 155 12.39 -2.95 7.26
C LYS A 155 13.60 -2.12 6.84
N CYS A 156 14.42 -2.64 5.92
CA CYS A 156 15.53 -1.90 5.34
C CYS A 156 15.05 -0.65 4.59
N PHE A 157 13.98 -0.77 3.80
CA PHE A 157 13.40 0.36 3.07
C PHE A 157 12.91 1.45 4.02
N VAL A 158 12.06 1.14 5.00
CA VAL A 158 11.49 2.15 5.91
C VAL A 158 12.54 2.80 6.83
N SER A 159 13.68 2.13 7.03
CA SER A 159 14.81 2.64 7.81
C SER A 159 15.86 3.39 6.96
N SER A 160 15.70 3.42 5.64
CA SER A 160 16.68 4.01 4.72
C SER A 160 16.60 5.54 4.67
N SER A 161 17.69 6.18 4.22
CA SER A 161 17.69 7.61 3.91
C SER A 161 16.63 7.96 2.86
N ALA A 162 16.48 7.13 1.82
CA ALA A 162 15.48 7.33 0.79
C ALA A 162 14.05 7.48 1.36
N TYR A 163 13.67 6.66 2.35
CA TYR A 163 12.37 6.80 3.00
C TYR A 163 12.29 8.10 3.81
N ARG A 164 13.28 8.38 4.66
CA ARG A 164 13.32 9.56 5.53
C ARG A 164 13.33 10.88 4.75
N ASP A 165 13.97 10.90 3.59
CA ASP A 165 14.09 12.08 2.73
C ASP A 165 12.79 12.36 1.95
N ASN A 166 11.90 11.36 1.79
CA ASN A 166 10.66 11.47 1.01
C ASN A 166 9.37 11.46 1.85
N PHE A 167 9.41 10.93 3.08
CA PHE A 167 8.23 10.77 3.93
C PHE A 167 8.51 11.15 5.38
N THR A 168 7.58 11.89 5.97
CA THR A 168 7.64 12.31 7.38
C THR A 168 6.91 11.37 8.33
N LYS A 169 6.08 10.46 7.79
CA LYS A 169 5.22 9.55 8.56
C LYS A 169 5.56 8.09 8.26
N PRO A 170 5.41 7.16 9.23
CA PRO A 170 5.44 5.72 8.97
C PRO A 170 4.36 5.30 7.97
N PRO A 171 4.56 4.20 7.24
CA PRO A 171 3.56 3.73 6.30
C PRO A 171 2.38 3.10 7.03
N VAL A 172 1.18 3.31 6.50
CA VAL A 172 -0.05 2.67 6.96
C VAL A 172 -0.62 1.83 5.82
N ILE A 173 -0.84 0.55 6.09
CA ILE A 173 -1.35 -0.42 5.11
C ILE A 173 -2.72 -0.85 5.56
N CYS A 174 -3.72 -0.64 4.70
CA CYS A 174 -5.08 -1.12 4.92
C CYS A 174 -5.24 -2.50 4.28
N LEU A 175 -5.71 -3.47 5.05
CA LEU A 175 -6.00 -4.82 4.60
C LEU A 175 -7.51 -5.05 4.64
N SER A 176 -8.01 -5.86 3.72
CA SER A 176 -9.41 -6.31 3.75
C SER A 176 -9.59 -7.30 4.90
N VAL A 177 -10.72 -7.19 5.60
CA VAL A 177 -11.16 -8.19 6.58
C VAL A 177 -11.60 -9.48 5.89
N SER A 178 -11.43 -10.62 6.54
CA SER A 178 -11.85 -11.92 6.01
C SER A 178 -13.33 -12.15 6.28
N SER A 179 -14.10 -12.61 5.29
CA SER A 179 -15.50 -13.04 5.51
C SER A 179 -15.60 -14.36 6.29
N SER A 180 -14.50 -15.11 6.43
CA SER A 180 -14.47 -16.39 7.15
C SER A 180 -14.17 -16.27 8.65
N LYS A 181 -13.91 -15.05 9.14
CA LYS A 181 -13.54 -14.79 10.54
C LYS A 181 -14.65 -14.05 11.27
N THR A 182 -14.76 -14.29 12.57
CA THR A 182 -15.66 -13.56 13.46
C THR A 182 -14.90 -12.42 14.12
N TYR A 183 -15.50 -11.23 14.09
CA TYR A 183 -14.94 -10.01 14.66
C TYR A 183 -15.81 -9.53 15.81
N HIS A 184 -15.19 -9.26 16.95
CA HIS A 184 -15.84 -8.80 18.16
C HIS A 184 -15.66 -7.29 18.32
N ARG A 185 -16.78 -6.57 18.44
CA ARG A 185 -16.80 -5.13 18.69
C ARG A 185 -16.11 -4.81 20.02
N THR A 186 -15.21 -3.84 20.02
CA THR A 186 -14.60 -3.31 21.26
C THR A 186 -15.38 -2.09 21.78
N VAL A 187 -14.96 -1.56 22.93
CA VAL A 187 -15.51 -0.32 23.49
C VAL A 187 -14.98 0.94 22.78
N ASN A 188 -13.93 0.81 21.98
CA ASN A 188 -13.30 1.94 21.33
C ASN A 188 -14.10 2.37 20.09
N GLN A 189 -14.34 3.68 20.00
CA GLN A 189 -15.01 4.29 18.85
C GLN A 189 -14.25 5.57 18.44
N HIS A 190 -13.70 5.56 17.23
CA HIS A 190 -13.08 6.72 16.63
C HIS A 190 -14.15 7.62 16.00
N PRO A 191 -14.09 8.95 16.18
CA PRO A 191 -15.12 9.87 15.65
C PRO A 191 -15.26 9.82 14.12
N VAL A 192 -14.22 9.38 13.41
CA VAL A 192 -14.20 9.29 11.93
C VAL A 192 -14.15 7.84 11.43
N LEU A 193 -13.44 6.94 12.11
CA LEU A 193 -13.21 5.57 11.62
C LEU A 193 -14.30 4.60 12.12
N GLY A 194 -15.15 5.05 13.05
CA GLY A 194 -16.21 4.26 13.61
C GLY A 194 -15.72 3.35 14.74
N VAL A 195 -16.44 2.25 14.90
CA VAL A 195 -16.23 1.28 15.97
C VAL A 195 -15.05 0.37 15.63
N GLU A 196 -14.19 0.13 16.62
CA GLU A 196 -13.09 -0.83 16.51
C GLU A 196 -13.58 -2.26 16.74
N TYR A 197 -12.98 -3.21 16.01
CA TYR A 197 -13.27 -4.62 16.11
C TYR A 197 -11.97 -5.41 16.28
N GLN A 198 -12.01 -6.45 17.10
CA GLN A 198 -10.90 -7.36 17.33
C GLN A 198 -11.25 -8.77 16.83
N GLN A 199 -10.25 -9.48 16.32
CA GLN A 199 -10.32 -10.92 16.03
C GLN A 199 -9.42 -11.67 17.01
N ASP A 200 -9.83 -12.88 17.41
CA ASP A 200 -9.04 -13.69 18.36
C ASP A 200 -8.01 -14.59 17.65
N GLU A 201 -8.22 -14.90 16.37
CA GLU A 201 -7.34 -15.76 15.59
C GLU A 201 -6.53 -14.96 14.56
N TYR A 202 -5.20 -15.06 14.65
CA TYR A 202 -4.31 -14.51 13.64
C TYR A 202 -4.48 -15.25 12.31
N SER A 203 -4.54 -14.50 11.22
CA SER A 203 -4.50 -15.04 9.86
C SER A 203 -3.06 -15.14 9.35
N LEU A 204 -2.85 -15.94 8.31
CA LEU A 204 -1.58 -15.97 7.58
C LEU A 204 -1.13 -14.58 7.12
N THR A 205 -2.08 -13.74 6.73
CA THR A 205 -1.79 -12.36 6.33
C THR A 205 -1.22 -11.58 7.51
N ASP A 206 -1.79 -11.72 8.71
CA ASP A 206 -1.31 -11.01 9.90
C ASP A 206 0.11 -11.44 10.27
N GLU A 207 0.40 -12.74 10.23
CA GLU A 207 1.74 -13.28 10.47
C GLU A 207 2.76 -12.77 9.44
N TYR A 208 2.36 -12.76 8.16
CA TYR A 208 3.21 -12.29 7.06
C TYR A 208 3.55 -10.79 7.21
N PHE A 209 2.56 -9.95 7.51
CA PHE A 209 2.80 -8.51 7.73
C PHE A 209 3.52 -8.25 9.06
N ALA A 210 3.39 -9.11 10.07
CA ALA A 210 4.20 -9.02 11.29
C ALA A 210 5.71 -9.19 11.02
N LYS A 211 6.10 -9.97 10.00
CA LYS A 211 7.50 -10.05 9.54
C LYS A 211 8.06 -8.70 9.09
N MET A 212 7.21 -7.78 8.63
CA MET A 212 7.58 -6.40 8.28
C MET A 212 7.72 -5.47 9.50
N GLY A 213 7.41 -5.95 10.71
CA GLY A 213 7.37 -5.14 11.92
C GLY A 213 6.07 -4.36 12.11
N LEU A 214 5.03 -4.68 11.34
CA LEU A 214 3.73 -4.05 11.43
C LEU A 214 2.87 -4.71 12.51
N LYS A 215 1.96 -3.94 13.10
CA LYS A 215 0.99 -4.42 14.08
C LYS A 215 -0.41 -4.10 13.58
N VAL A 216 -1.28 -5.11 13.63
CA VAL A 216 -2.72 -4.95 13.39
C VAL A 216 -3.28 -4.02 14.46
N ARG A 217 -4.16 -3.11 14.06
CA ARG A 217 -4.92 -2.23 14.94
C ARG A 217 -6.40 -2.49 14.75
#